data_AF-A0A1G6MET7-F1
#
_entry.id   AF-A0A1G6MET7-F1
#
_cell.length_a   1.000
_cell.length_b   1.000
_cell.length_c   1.000
_cell.angle_alpha   90.00
_cell.angle_beta   90.00
_cell.angle_gamma   90.00
#
_symmetry.space_group_name_H-M   'P 1'
#
loop_
_entity.id
_entity.type
_entity.pdbx_description
1 polymer ?
#
loop_
_entity_poly.entity_id
_entity_poly.type
_entity_poly.pdbx_seq_one_letter_code
_entity_poly.pdbx_strand_id
1 'polypeptide(L)'
;MEHIRKGLAALLDEWPEGATTTTKHSFGKAIDQMNELELMYQLCITDELEIIGDPTKAFAAYDASRGSLRVYSMNNAHVQLTPCDSTSRLAVLEYAQTHGASFTATKEEVTCTIDDVTATGKTYFVAALRTMAKYHATHKPE
;
A
#
# COMPACT_ATOMS: atom_id res chain seq x y z
N MET A 1 -1.00 11.80 13.11
CA MET A 1 -1.06 10.45 13.71
C MET A 1 -2.26 9.66 13.21
N GLU A 2 -3.46 10.25 13.10
CA GLU A 2 -4.68 9.57 12.61
C GLU A 2 -4.59 9.06 11.15
N HIS A 3 -3.91 9.80 10.26
CA HIS A 3 -3.76 9.40 8.85
C HIS A 3 -2.88 8.17 8.63
N ILE A 4 -1.92 7.89 9.52
CA ILE A 4 -1.08 6.69 9.42
C ILE A 4 -1.83 5.47 9.95
N ARG A 5 -2.66 5.66 11.00
CA ARG A 5 -3.59 4.62 11.46
C ARG A 5 -4.62 4.28 10.38
N LYS A 6 -5.19 5.28 9.71
CA LYS A 6 -6.07 5.09 8.54
C LYS A 6 -5.33 4.46 7.36
N GLY A 7 -4.09 4.88 7.09
CA GLY A 7 -3.28 4.32 6.00
C GLY A 7 -2.91 2.86 6.22
N LEU A 8 -2.56 2.47 7.46
CA LEU A 8 -2.28 1.09 7.82
C LEU A 8 -3.54 0.24 7.92
N ALA A 9 -4.64 0.79 8.47
CA ALA A 9 -5.94 0.13 8.47
C ALA A 9 -6.46 -0.09 7.04
N ALA A 10 -6.36 0.90 6.14
CA ALA A 10 -6.71 0.74 4.73
C ALA A 10 -5.79 -0.27 4.02
N LEU A 11 -4.50 -0.32 4.35
CA LEU A 11 -3.57 -1.32 3.78
C LEU A 11 -3.89 -2.76 4.23
N LEU A 12 -4.58 -2.93 5.36
CA LEU A 12 -4.90 -4.23 5.98
C LEU A 12 -6.36 -4.65 5.78
N ASP A 13 -7.31 -3.70 5.75
CA ASP A 13 -8.75 -3.91 5.51
C ASP A 13 -9.10 -3.86 4.01
N GLU A 14 -8.44 -3.00 3.23
CA GLU A 14 -8.71 -2.81 1.80
C GLU A 14 -7.56 -3.40 0.95
N TRP A 15 -7.28 -4.69 1.09
CA TRP A 15 -6.70 -5.40 -0.05
C TRP A 15 -7.85 -5.79 -0.97
N PRO A 16 -8.19 -5.01 -2.02
CA PRO A 16 -9.24 -5.41 -2.94
C PRO A 16 -8.81 -6.71 -3.62
N GLU A 17 -9.51 -7.79 -3.29
CA GLU A 17 -9.52 -9.02 -4.07
C GLU A 17 -10.10 -8.66 -5.45
N GLY A 18 -9.23 -8.27 -6.37
CA GLY A 18 -9.63 -7.81 -7.70
C GLY A 18 -8.89 -6.61 -8.28
N ALA A 19 -7.73 -6.20 -7.75
CA ALA A 19 -6.83 -5.32 -8.49
C ALA A 19 -6.26 -6.05 -9.72
N THR A 20 -7.12 -6.23 -10.72
CA THR A 20 -6.79 -6.78 -12.02
C THR A 20 -5.69 -5.94 -12.64
N THR A 21 -4.59 -6.63 -12.90
CA THR A 21 -3.53 -6.20 -13.79
C THR A 21 -4.13 -5.75 -15.12
N THR A 22 -3.87 -4.50 -15.48
CA THR A 22 -3.84 -4.00 -16.85
C THR A 22 -5.12 -4.19 -17.68
N THR A 23 -6.23 -3.55 -17.31
CA THR A 23 -7.22 -3.14 -18.32
C THR A 23 -6.81 -1.80 -18.90
N LYS A 24 -6.30 -1.82 -20.14
CA LYS A 24 -6.04 -0.59 -20.92
C LYS A 24 -7.34 0.21 -21.01
N HIS A 25 -7.37 1.37 -20.36
CA HIS A 25 -8.54 2.25 -20.39
C HIS A 25 -8.59 2.98 -21.74
N SER A 26 -9.69 2.83 -22.47
CA SER A 26 -9.95 3.61 -23.68
C SER A 26 -10.88 4.76 -23.34
N PHE A 27 -10.43 5.99 -23.58
CA PHE A 27 -11.23 7.19 -23.32
C PHE A 27 -12.34 7.43 -24.36
N GLY A 28 -12.36 6.67 -25.47
CA GLY A 28 -13.41 6.79 -26.49
C GLY A 28 -13.49 8.16 -27.20
N LYS A 29 -12.44 8.99 -27.10
CA LYS A 29 -12.37 10.34 -27.68
C LYS A 29 -11.07 10.56 -28.44
N ALA A 30 -11.08 11.54 -29.35
CA ALA A 30 -9.89 11.95 -30.09
C ALA A 30 -8.84 12.54 -29.15
N ILE A 31 -7.55 12.41 -29.52
CA ILE A 31 -6.42 12.94 -28.74
C ILE A 31 -6.59 14.44 -28.47
N ASP A 32 -7.08 15.21 -29.46
CA ASP A 32 -7.30 16.66 -29.35
C ASP A 32 -8.40 17.04 -28.33
N GLN A 33 -9.16 16.07 -27.82
CA GLN A 33 -10.22 16.25 -26.82
C GLN A 33 -9.84 15.70 -25.44
N MET A 34 -8.62 15.16 -25.30
CA MET A 34 -8.11 14.65 -24.04
C MET A 34 -7.58 15.79 -23.18
N ASN A 35 -7.78 15.68 -21.87
CA ASN A 35 -7.15 16.53 -20.88
C ASN A 35 -5.70 16.08 -20.61
N GLU A 36 -4.96 16.88 -19.86
CA GLU A 36 -3.55 16.64 -19.55
C GLU A 36 -3.29 15.26 -18.93
N LEU A 37 -4.14 14.82 -17.99
CA LEU A 37 -3.97 13.55 -17.30
C LEU A 37 -4.23 12.35 -18.22
N GLU A 38 -5.24 12.45 -19.08
CA GLU A 38 -5.58 11.42 -20.06
C GLU A 38 -4.50 11.30 -21.14
N LEU A 39 -3.92 12.42 -21.59
CA LEU A 39 -2.78 12.45 -22.50
C LEU A 39 -1.55 11.78 -21.85
N MET A 40 -1.26 12.07 -20.58
CA MET A 40 -0.19 11.42 -19.84
C MET A 40 -0.41 9.91 -19.73
N TYR A 41 -1.65 9.47 -19.48
CA TYR A 41 -1.98 8.05 -19.47
C TYR A 41 -1.73 7.38 -20.82
N GLN A 42 -2.13 8.01 -21.93
CA GLN A 42 -1.89 7.47 -23.28
C GLN A 42 -0.40 7.35 -23.60
N LEU A 43 0.43 8.30 -23.17
CA LEU A 43 1.89 8.21 -23.31
C LEU A 43 2.44 7.02 -22.52
N CYS A 44 2.05 6.85 -21.25
CA CYS A 44 2.50 5.72 -20.45
C CYS A 44 2.07 4.36 -21.04
N ILE A 45 0.90 4.27 -21.66
CA ILE A 45 0.44 3.06 -22.37
C ILE A 45 1.29 2.80 -23.62
N THR A 46 1.65 3.85 -24.35
CA THR A 46 2.50 3.76 -25.55
C THR A 46 3.91 3.30 -25.19
N ASP A 47 4.42 3.75 -24.05
CA ASP A 47 5.71 3.35 -23.48
C ASP A 47 5.68 1.96 -22.80
N GLU A 48 4.56 1.23 -22.92
CA GLU A 48 4.35 -0.11 -22.33
C GLU A 48 4.60 -0.19 -20.82
N LEU A 49 4.38 0.90 -20.09
CA LEU A 49 4.53 0.93 -18.64
C LEU A 49 3.42 0.12 -17.96
N GLU A 50 3.75 -0.47 -16.81
CA GLU A 50 2.74 -1.10 -15.95
C GLU A 50 1.95 -0.01 -15.22
N ILE A 51 0.63 0.02 -15.41
CA ILE A 51 -0.22 1.11 -14.90
C ILE A 51 -1.33 0.55 -14.02
N ILE A 52 -1.60 1.26 -12.92
CA ILE A 52 -2.68 0.99 -11.98
C ILE A 52 -3.41 2.29 -11.59
N GLY A 53 -4.72 2.20 -11.37
CA GLY A 53 -5.55 3.33 -10.90
C GLY A 53 -6.60 3.79 -11.91
N ASP A 54 -7.22 4.93 -11.63
CA ASP A 54 -8.28 5.54 -12.44
C ASP A 54 -7.69 6.74 -13.20
N PRO A 55 -7.52 6.65 -14.53
CA PRO A 55 -6.87 7.70 -15.27
C PRO A 55 -7.69 8.99 -15.41
N THR A 56 -8.95 8.99 -14.95
CA THR A 56 -9.76 10.21 -14.83
C THR A 56 -9.52 10.97 -13.52
N LYS A 57 -8.89 10.32 -12.52
CA LYS A 57 -8.64 10.89 -11.19
C LYS A 57 -7.15 10.91 -10.84
N ALA A 58 -6.57 9.72 -10.73
CA ALA A 58 -5.17 9.50 -10.42
C ALA A 58 -4.74 8.08 -10.83
N PHE A 59 -3.55 7.96 -11.41
CA PHE A 59 -2.96 6.67 -11.77
C PHE A 59 -1.47 6.64 -11.44
N ALA A 60 -0.93 5.45 -11.24
CA ALA A 60 0.49 5.22 -11.05
C ALA A 60 1.04 4.37 -12.20
N ALA A 61 2.21 4.75 -12.70
CA ALA A 61 2.94 4.03 -13.73
C ALA A 61 4.30 3.56 -13.17
N TYR A 62 4.55 2.26 -13.25
CA TYR A 62 5.83 1.67 -12.87
C TYR A 62 6.72 1.50 -14.10
N ASP A 63 7.93 2.05 -13.99
CA ASP A 63 8.98 1.93 -15.00
C ASP A 63 10.03 0.97 -14.47
N ALA A 64 10.00 -0.27 -14.97
CA ALA A 64 10.91 -1.34 -14.58
C ALA A 64 12.37 -1.03 -14.96
N SER A 65 12.60 -0.30 -16.06
CA SER A 65 13.96 0.05 -16.50
C SER A 65 14.67 0.99 -15.52
N ARG A 66 13.88 1.85 -14.85
CA ARG A 66 14.38 2.82 -13.86
C ARG A 66 14.13 2.37 -12.41
N GLY A 67 13.37 1.30 -12.21
CA GLY A 67 12.94 0.83 -10.90
C GLY A 67 12.10 1.86 -10.14
N SER A 68 11.36 2.72 -10.84
CA SER A 68 10.69 3.89 -10.25
C SER A 68 9.20 3.90 -10.48
N LEU A 69 8.42 4.25 -9.45
CA LEU A 69 6.98 4.47 -9.53
C LEU A 69 6.69 5.97 -9.69
N ARG A 70 5.91 6.34 -10.70
CA ARG A 70 5.43 7.71 -10.93
C ARG A 70 3.93 7.76 -10.70
N VAL A 71 3.46 8.75 -9.95
CA VAL A 71 2.03 8.96 -9.69
C VAL A 71 1.60 10.25 -10.35
N TYR A 72 0.54 10.17 -11.15
CA TYR A 72 -0.05 11.28 -11.88
C TYR A 72 -1.44 11.57 -11.31
N SER A 73 -1.68 12.82 -10.95
CA SER A 73 -2.97 13.31 -10.51
C SER A 73 -3.05 14.82 -10.74
N MET A 74 -4.23 15.31 -11.11
CA MET A 74 -4.52 16.74 -11.15
C MET A 74 -4.97 17.28 -9.78
N ASN A 75 -5.20 16.38 -8.81
CA ASN A 75 -5.64 16.74 -7.46
C ASN A 75 -4.88 15.91 -6.41
N ASN A 76 -4.08 16.58 -5.60
CA ASN A 76 -3.28 15.94 -4.54
C ASN A 76 -4.14 15.21 -3.50
N ALA A 77 -5.43 15.51 -3.38
CA ALA A 77 -6.35 14.76 -2.51
C ALA A 77 -6.54 13.29 -2.95
N HIS A 78 -6.21 12.94 -4.20
CA HIS A 78 -6.29 11.56 -4.71
C HIS A 78 -4.97 10.79 -4.57
N VAL A 79 -3.92 11.39 -4.01
CA VAL A 79 -2.60 10.78 -3.88
C VAL A 79 -2.19 10.77 -2.42
N GLN A 80 -1.98 9.58 -1.87
CA GLN A 80 -1.39 9.40 -0.55
C GLN A 80 -0.06 8.64 -0.66
N LEU A 81 1.05 9.35 -0.43
CA LEU A 81 2.37 8.73 -0.31
C LEU A 81 2.65 8.43 1.17
N THR A 82 2.68 7.16 1.53
CA THR A 82 3.05 6.74 2.90
C THR A 82 4.45 6.13 2.88
N PRO A 83 5.51 6.89 3.22
CA PRO A 83 6.87 6.34 3.25
C PRO A 83 6.98 5.27 4.34
N CYS A 84 7.69 4.17 4.07
CA CYS A 84 8.02 3.17 5.08
C CYS A 84 9.22 3.63 5.94
N ASP A 85 9.04 4.76 6.61
CA ASP A 85 10.04 5.40 7.46
C ASP A 85 9.82 5.07 8.94
N SER A 86 10.59 5.71 9.83
CA SER A 86 10.47 5.55 11.27
C SER A 86 9.07 5.86 11.81
N THR A 87 8.34 6.78 11.19
CA THR A 87 6.99 7.18 11.60
C THR A 87 5.99 6.06 11.30
N SER A 88 6.04 5.49 10.09
CA SER A 88 5.21 4.35 9.71
C SER A 88 5.53 3.10 10.54
N ARG A 89 6.81 2.89 10.87
CA ARG A 89 7.23 1.80 11.76
C ARG A 89 6.66 1.94 13.15
N LEU A 90 6.68 3.16 13.72
CA LEU A 90 6.11 3.42 15.03
C LEU A 90 4.58 3.21 15.02
N ALA A 91 3.89 3.66 13.98
CA ALA A 91 2.45 3.48 13.87
C ALA A 91 2.03 2.00 13.84
N VAL A 92 2.79 1.14 13.17
CA VAL A 92 2.58 -0.32 13.21
C VAL A 92 2.73 -0.87 14.62
N LEU A 93 3.74 -0.44 15.37
CA LEU A 93 3.96 -0.89 16.74
C LEU A 93 2.85 -0.42 17.67
N GLU A 94 2.42 0.84 17.55
CA GLU A 94 1.28 1.37 18.31
C GLU A 94 0.00 0.59 18.00
N TYR A 95 -0.26 0.32 16.71
CA TYR A 95 -1.42 -0.45 16.29
C TYR A 95 -1.41 -1.86 16.88
N ALA A 96 -0.28 -2.57 16.79
CA ALA A 96 -0.12 -3.87 17.41
C ALA A 96 -0.39 -3.82 18.92
N GLN A 97 0.15 -2.83 19.63
CA GLN A 97 -0.08 -2.65 21.07
C GLN A 97 -1.55 -2.40 21.41
N THR A 98 -2.28 -1.61 20.60
CA THR A 98 -3.73 -1.41 20.81
C THR A 98 -4.55 -2.68 20.62
N HIS A 99 -4.01 -3.68 19.91
CA HIS A 99 -4.59 -5.01 19.74
C HIS A 99 -4.05 -6.03 20.75
N GLY A 100 -3.41 -5.57 21.84
CA GLY A 100 -2.92 -6.46 22.89
C GLY A 100 -1.60 -7.15 22.58
N ALA A 101 -0.82 -6.66 21.62
CA ALA A 101 0.48 -7.25 21.31
C ALA A 101 1.43 -7.24 22.51
N SER A 102 2.04 -8.40 22.75
CA SER A 102 3.15 -8.58 23.69
C SER A 102 4.42 -8.91 22.92
N PHE A 103 5.56 -8.42 23.42
CA PHE A 103 6.86 -8.60 22.77
C PHE A 103 7.85 -9.26 23.73
N THR A 104 8.53 -10.29 23.24
CA THR A 104 9.63 -10.94 23.95
C THR A 104 10.88 -10.87 23.09
N ALA A 105 11.93 -10.22 23.58
CA ALA A 105 13.19 -10.10 22.87
C ALA A 105 14.23 -11.09 23.41
N THR A 106 14.91 -11.76 22.49
CA THR A 106 16.13 -12.53 22.74
C THR A 106 17.32 -11.79 22.15
N LYS A 107 18.53 -12.35 22.26
CA LYS A 107 19.75 -11.75 21.69
C LYS A 107 19.69 -11.61 20.17
N GLU A 108 18.97 -12.48 19.49
CA GLU A 108 18.98 -12.59 18.02
C GLU A 108 17.67 -12.16 17.37
N GLU A 109 16.55 -12.28 18.09
CA GLU A 109 15.21 -12.07 17.53
C GLU A 109 14.23 -11.46 18.54
N VAL A 110 13.21 -10.82 18.01
CA VAL A 110 12.01 -10.38 18.74
C VAL A 110 10.85 -11.26 18.34
N THR A 111 10.13 -11.78 19.32
CA THR A 111 8.86 -12.50 19.16
C THR A 111 7.72 -11.55 19.52
N CYS A 112 6.72 -11.45 18.65
CA CYS A 112 5.49 -10.70 18.91
C CYS A 112 4.30 -11.67 18.96
N THR A 113 3.45 -11.52 19.96
CA THR A 113 2.22 -12.30 20.13
C THR A 113 1.02 -11.39 20.28
N ILE A 114 -0.03 -11.64 19.48
CA ILE A 114 -1.36 -11.01 19.57
C ILE A 114 -2.35 -12.17 19.69
N ASP A 115 -3.14 -12.21 20.78
CA ASP A 115 -3.98 -13.35 21.14
C ASP A 115 -3.20 -14.69 21.11
N ASP A 116 -3.55 -15.61 20.22
CA ASP A 116 -2.89 -16.91 19.99
C ASP A 116 -1.92 -16.90 18.81
N VAL A 117 -1.76 -15.77 18.13
CA VAL A 117 -0.93 -15.63 16.93
C VAL A 117 0.45 -15.12 17.30
N THR A 118 1.48 -15.85 16.89
CA THR A 118 2.88 -15.49 17.16
C THR A 118 3.73 -15.44 15.87
N ALA A 119 4.64 -14.48 15.81
CA ALA A 119 5.70 -14.43 14.80
C ALA A 119 6.99 -13.82 15.35
N THR A 120 8.12 -14.21 14.75
CA THR A 120 9.44 -13.67 15.09
C THR A 120 9.96 -12.73 14.00
N GLY A 121 10.87 -11.84 14.36
CA GLY A 121 11.56 -10.94 13.44
C GLY A 121 12.85 -10.39 14.06
N LYS A 122 13.78 -9.94 13.20
CA LYS A 122 15.04 -9.32 13.66
C LYS A 122 14.84 -8.00 14.41
N THR A 123 13.68 -7.38 14.25
CA THR A 123 13.31 -6.13 14.93
C THR A 123 11.88 -6.24 15.42
N TYR A 124 11.52 -5.42 16.41
CA TYR A 124 10.14 -5.29 16.90
C TYR A 124 9.15 -5.02 15.77
N PHE A 125 9.53 -4.15 14.82
CA PHE A 125 8.70 -3.81 13.67
C PHE A 125 8.41 -5.02 12.78
N VAL A 126 9.43 -5.81 12.44
CA VAL A 126 9.25 -6.99 11.59
C VAL A 126 8.45 -8.07 12.31
N ALA A 127 8.69 -8.26 13.60
CA ALA A 127 7.91 -9.20 14.42
C ALA A 127 6.43 -8.77 14.47
N ALA A 128 6.15 -7.50 14.76
CA ALA A 128 4.79 -6.95 14.77
C ALA A 128 4.07 -7.10 13.43
N LEU A 129 4.71 -6.71 12.32
CA LEU A 129 4.12 -6.85 10.98
C LEU A 129 3.76 -8.29 10.66
N ARG A 130 4.67 -9.24 10.94
CA ARG A 130 4.41 -10.66 10.68
C ARG A 130 3.28 -11.19 11.54
N THR A 131 3.24 -10.82 12.82
CA THR A 131 2.17 -11.24 13.73
C THR A 131 0.83 -10.66 13.29
N MET A 132 0.76 -9.37 12.99
CA MET A 132 -0.46 -8.73 12.47
C MET A 132 -0.94 -9.34 11.16
N ALA A 133 -0.04 -9.56 10.20
CA ALA A 133 -0.40 -10.18 8.92
C ALA A 133 -0.99 -11.59 9.12
N LYS A 134 -0.42 -12.38 10.04
CA LYS A 134 -0.99 -13.68 10.43
C LYS A 134 -2.34 -13.51 11.13
N TYR A 135 -2.44 -12.56 12.06
CA TYR A 135 -3.65 -12.31 12.85
C TYR A 135 -4.85 -11.97 11.96
N HIS A 136 -4.65 -11.09 10.97
CA HIS A 136 -5.70 -10.74 10.00
C HIS A 136 -6.02 -11.89 9.04
N ALA A 137 -5.04 -12.70 8.66
CA ALA A 137 -5.30 -13.87 7.82
C ALA A 137 -6.13 -14.94 8.54
N THR A 138 -5.99 -15.07 9.87
CA THR A 138 -6.77 -16.03 10.67
C THR A 138 -8.12 -15.50 11.15
N HIS A 139 -8.28 -14.18 11.26
CA HIS A 139 -9.48 -13.51 11.77
C HIS A 139 -10.20 -12.65 10.72
N LYS A 140 -10.05 -12.96 9.42
CA LYS A 140 -10.74 -12.23 8.34
C LYS A 140 -12.26 -12.21 8.66
N PRO A 141 -12.91 -11.05 8.75
CA PRO A 141 -14.36 -10.99 8.86
C PRO A 141 -14.98 -11.55 7.57
N GLU A 142 -15.99 -12.41 7.70
CA GLU A 142 -16.86 -12.83 6.59
C GLU A 142 -17.63 -11.63 6.00
#